data_AF-A0A7S2SVT7-F1
#
_entry.id   AF-A0A7S2SVT7-F1
#
_cell.length_a   1.000
_cell.length_b   1.000
_cell.length_c   1.000
_cell.angle_alpha   90.00
_cell.angle_beta   90.00
_cell.angle_gamma   90.00
#
_symmetry.space_group_name_H-M   'P 1'
#
loop_
_entity.id
_entity.type
_entity.pdbx_description
1 polymer ?
#
loop_
_entity_poly.entity_id
_entity_poly.type
_entity_poly.pdbx_seq_one_letter_code
_entity_poly.pdbx_strand_id
1 'polypeptide(L)'
;EDAELKALAEKSAREVAGHPRLVRRRMVAFAQTLRVWSKYWKTYHFQCLEVAALERAKAVAWATGPSAAPVNAVEPQSHRVRDFLDFMVKREAVRQRRSTGSPPPWSDDWILNSFKFTNVKREHDATTRWMRENWTADRRDADAGQTIFNCALFRYFGTVAMGQRLQWVSSSFDPEDVLRLAVEVRASGLHVFTPAYCKPHFNSEGNFEQAVSVYEKVCYRYLNSLWRARKTLSDVATRTRSWKALVSELRTNPSIRGFGGTGFMAKEILVDAMHTPALPGIVDRNSWCPCGPGARRGINRIFGRPTKEHAASRAQEPVFLHRMLYLFHEAKKQLPEWCDALSIELHDIQFQLCEFDKYERVRLAEPGVVQHFVPQHSQRPQHALSTPTAESLTSFHAGRSLRVQKHSSAQVWESVDGPVGAAAEVGTVGRGASKKKKVNAAN
;
A
#
# COMPACT_ATOMS: atom_id res chain seq x y z
N GLU A 1 22.66 -9.83 -22.31
CA GLU A 1 22.17 -8.50 -22.70
C GLU A 1 23.08 -7.80 -23.72
N ASP A 2 24.39 -7.67 -23.49
CA ASP A 2 25.29 -6.98 -24.45
C ASP A 2 25.48 -7.70 -25.80
N ALA A 3 25.42 -9.03 -25.84
CA ALA A 3 25.64 -9.81 -27.08
C ALA A 3 24.47 -9.71 -28.07
N GLU A 4 23.22 -9.69 -27.58
CA GLU A 4 22.02 -9.60 -28.43
C GLU A 4 21.84 -8.20 -29.01
N LEU A 5 22.14 -7.15 -28.23
CA LEU A 5 22.18 -5.77 -28.71
C LEU A 5 23.22 -5.57 -29.81
N LYS A 6 24.38 -6.22 -29.67
CA LYS A 6 25.45 -6.19 -30.68
C LYS A 6 25.04 -6.91 -31.97
N ALA A 7 24.40 -8.06 -31.87
CA ALA A 7 23.87 -8.79 -33.02
C ALA A 7 22.75 -8.03 -33.75
N LEU A 8 21.87 -7.34 -33.02
CA LEU A 8 20.80 -6.52 -33.59
C LEU A 8 21.36 -5.27 -34.31
N ALA A 9 22.41 -4.68 -33.75
CA ALA A 9 23.13 -3.56 -34.35
C ALA A 9 23.88 -3.97 -35.63
N GLU A 10 24.50 -5.15 -35.64
CA GLU A 10 25.18 -5.70 -36.82
C GLU A 10 24.20 -6.07 -37.94
N LYS A 11 23.04 -6.65 -37.59
CA LYS A 11 21.96 -6.93 -38.55
C LYS A 11 21.39 -5.64 -39.16
N SER A 12 21.15 -4.63 -38.33
CA SER A 12 20.71 -3.31 -38.78
C SER A 12 21.78 -2.59 -39.61
N ALA A 13 23.07 -2.82 -39.37
CA ALA A 13 24.14 -2.24 -40.16
C ALA A 13 24.21 -2.83 -41.58
N ARG A 14 23.90 -4.12 -41.74
CA ARG A 14 23.88 -4.81 -43.05
C ARG A 14 22.69 -4.38 -43.92
N GLU A 15 21.53 -4.14 -43.32
CA GLU A 15 20.31 -3.74 -44.05
C GLU A 15 20.36 -2.31 -44.61
N VAL A 16 21.29 -1.46 -44.15
CA VAL A 16 21.32 -0.01 -44.48
C VAL A 16 22.50 0.37 -45.39
N ALA A 17 23.17 -0.62 -46.00
CA ALA A 17 24.36 -0.42 -46.85
C ALA A 17 24.14 0.46 -48.12
N GLY A 18 22.91 0.85 -48.46
CA GLY A 18 22.59 1.71 -49.61
C GLY A 18 22.60 3.23 -49.36
N HIS A 19 22.64 3.72 -48.10
CA HIS A 19 22.49 5.16 -47.82
C HIS A 19 23.38 5.67 -46.66
N PRO A 20 24.70 5.83 -46.88
CA PRO A 20 25.69 6.11 -45.83
C PRO A 20 25.47 7.43 -45.05
N ARG A 21 24.85 8.45 -45.67
CA ARG A 21 24.53 9.73 -44.99
C ARG A 21 23.34 9.62 -44.02
N LEU A 22 22.38 8.74 -44.32
CA LEU A 22 21.20 8.52 -43.48
C LEU A 22 21.55 7.65 -42.25
N VAL A 23 22.42 6.66 -42.44
CA VAL A 23 23.00 5.82 -41.37
C VAL A 23 23.71 6.69 -40.33
N ARG A 24 24.61 7.58 -40.78
CA ARG A 24 25.40 8.42 -39.87
C ARG A 24 24.52 9.34 -39.02
N ARG A 25 23.46 9.92 -39.61
CA ARG A 25 22.49 10.75 -38.87
C ARG A 25 21.65 9.95 -37.87
N ARG A 26 21.17 8.76 -38.24
CA ARG A 26 20.41 7.88 -37.33
C ARG A 26 21.27 7.32 -36.21
N MET A 27 22.53 6.95 -36.48
CA MET A 27 23.47 6.50 -35.44
C MET A 27 23.85 7.62 -34.47
N VAL A 28 24.04 8.85 -34.95
CA VAL A 28 24.29 10.00 -34.07
C VAL A 28 23.07 10.31 -33.20
N ALA A 29 21.86 10.29 -33.77
CA ALA A 29 20.62 10.46 -33.00
C ALA A 29 20.44 9.35 -31.96
N PHE A 30 20.65 8.08 -32.34
CA PHE A 30 20.58 6.94 -31.44
C PHE A 30 21.63 7.00 -30.33
N ALA A 31 22.87 7.36 -30.64
CA ALA A 31 23.93 7.56 -29.65
C ALA A 31 23.63 8.74 -28.70
N GLN A 32 23.00 9.82 -29.19
CA GLN A 32 22.52 10.92 -28.35
C GLN A 32 21.36 10.47 -27.44
N THR A 33 20.39 9.71 -27.96
CA THR A 33 19.32 9.13 -27.15
C THR A 33 19.86 8.19 -26.08
N LEU A 34 20.82 7.33 -26.41
CA LEU A 34 21.51 6.44 -25.46
C LEU A 34 22.33 7.21 -24.42
N ARG A 35 22.98 8.33 -24.77
CA ARG A 35 23.69 9.18 -23.80
C ARG A 35 22.72 9.87 -22.84
N VAL A 36 21.58 10.35 -23.32
CA VAL A 36 20.51 10.92 -22.49
C VAL A 36 19.94 9.83 -21.58
N TRP A 37 19.57 8.67 -22.13
CA TRP A 37 19.11 7.51 -21.35
C TRP A 37 20.12 7.04 -20.33
N SER A 38 21.42 6.98 -20.66
CA SER A 38 22.48 6.61 -19.72
C SER A 38 22.61 7.61 -18.58
N LYS A 39 22.46 8.91 -18.86
CA LYS A 39 22.51 9.96 -17.82
C LYS A 39 21.28 9.88 -16.90
N TYR A 40 20.08 9.75 -17.47
CA TYR A 40 18.84 9.54 -16.70
C TYR A 40 18.88 8.25 -15.89
N TRP A 41 19.36 7.15 -16.48
CA TRP A 41 19.52 5.86 -15.80
C TRP A 41 20.51 5.95 -14.65
N LYS A 42 21.65 6.63 -14.82
CA LYS A 42 22.62 6.83 -13.73
C LYS A 42 22.02 7.64 -12.58
N THR A 43 21.33 8.74 -12.87
CA THR A 43 20.68 9.56 -11.83
C THR A 43 19.55 8.80 -11.13
N TYR A 44 18.71 8.10 -11.90
CA TYR A 44 17.60 7.30 -11.36
C TYR A 44 18.09 6.10 -10.54
N HIS A 45 19.14 5.41 -11.02
CA HIS A 45 19.78 4.30 -10.31
C HIS A 45 20.40 4.79 -8.99
N PHE A 46 21.06 5.95 -8.98
CA PHE A 46 21.61 6.54 -7.77
C PHE A 46 20.52 6.91 -6.75
N GLN A 47 19.44 7.54 -7.20
CA GLN A 47 18.27 7.83 -6.35
C GLN A 47 17.62 6.54 -5.81
N CYS A 48 17.50 5.50 -6.63
CA CYS A 48 17.00 4.20 -6.18
C CYS A 48 17.92 3.54 -5.14
N LEU A 49 19.25 3.68 -5.30
CA LEU A 49 20.23 3.18 -4.35
C LEU A 49 20.21 3.94 -3.03
N GLU A 50 20.07 5.28 -3.06
CA GLU A 50 19.90 6.11 -1.86
C GLU A 50 18.61 5.79 -1.12
N VAL A 51 17.48 5.66 -1.83
CA VAL A 51 16.22 5.22 -1.22
C VAL A 51 16.37 3.82 -0.64
N ALA A 52 17.02 2.89 -1.34
CA ALA A 52 17.30 1.56 -0.82
C ALA A 52 18.24 1.57 0.40
N ALA A 53 19.22 2.48 0.44
CA ALA A 53 20.10 2.68 1.59
C ALA A 53 19.35 3.26 2.79
N LEU A 54 18.49 4.26 2.58
CA LEU A 54 17.59 4.82 3.59
C LEU A 54 16.61 3.78 4.14
N GLU A 55 15.99 2.98 3.27
CA GLU A 55 15.10 1.90 3.68
C GLU A 55 15.85 0.81 4.46
N ARG A 56 17.11 0.50 4.08
CA ARG A 56 17.99 -0.38 4.86
C ARG A 56 18.34 0.22 6.22
N ALA A 57 18.71 1.49 6.29
CA ALA A 57 19.01 2.18 7.54
C ALA A 57 17.80 2.21 8.48
N LYS A 58 16.59 2.49 7.94
CA LYS A 58 15.32 2.39 8.70
C LYS A 58 15.05 0.97 9.18
N ALA A 59 15.31 -0.05 8.34
CA ALA A 59 15.12 -1.45 8.72
C ALA A 59 16.10 -1.89 9.82
N VAL A 60 17.35 -1.44 9.77
CA VAL A 60 18.36 -1.67 10.82
C VAL A 60 17.95 -0.96 12.11
N ALA A 61 17.64 0.34 12.06
CA ALA A 61 17.17 1.09 13.22
C ALA A 61 15.89 0.50 13.84
N TRP A 62 14.99 -0.04 13.02
CA TRP A 62 13.83 -0.78 13.48
C TRP A 62 14.22 -2.09 14.19
N ALA A 63 15.21 -2.81 13.68
CA ALA A 63 15.67 -4.08 14.25
C ALA A 63 16.48 -3.90 15.54
N THR A 64 17.29 -2.84 15.63
CA THR A 64 18.26 -2.61 16.72
C THR A 64 17.88 -1.47 17.67
N GLY A 65 16.72 -0.85 17.49
CA GLY A 65 16.29 0.27 18.32
C GLY A 65 16.10 -0.11 19.80
N PRO A 66 16.01 0.90 20.69
CA PRO A 66 16.12 0.72 22.14
C PRO A 66 15.16 -0.31 22.71
N SER A 67 15.61 -0.98 23.76
CA SER A 67 14.84 -1.99 24.51
C SER A 67 13.52 -1.41 25.03
N ALA A 68 12.49 -2.24 25.11
CA ALA A 68 11.22 -1.85 25.69
C ALA A 68 11.37 -1.61 27.20
N ALA A 69 10.71 -0.59 27.74
CA ALA A 69 10.36 -0.55 29.15
C ALA A 69 9.58 -1.83 29.52
N PRO A 70 9.64 -2.32 30.78
CA PRO A 70 8.97 -3.55 31.18
C PRO A 70 7.49 -3.56 30.76
N VAL A 71 7.01 -4.74 30.35
CA VAL A 71 5.67 -4.99 29.78
C VAL A 71 4.53 -4.41 30.65
N ASN A 72 4.78 -4.25 31.95
CA ASN A 72 3.81 -3.87 32.99
C ASN A 72 3.91 -2.41 33.47
N ALA A 73 4.68 -1.52 32.82
CA ALA A 73 4.93 -0.19 33.39
C ALA A 73 3.74 0.78 33.36
N VAL A 74 2.68 0.51 32.59
CA VAL A 74 1.52 1.42 32.45
C VAL A 74 0.23 0.61 32.35
N GLU A 75 -0.63 0.74 33.37
CA GLU A 75 -1.98 0.18 33.38
C GLU A 75 -2.90 0.89 32.38
N PRO A 76 -3.86 0.20 31.77
CA PRO A 76 -4.83 0.82 30.88
C PRO A 76 -5.77 1.73 31.65
N GLN A 77 -6.21 2.81 31.01
CA GLN A 77 -7.24 3.66 31.60
C GLN A 77 -8.60 2.99 31.40
N SER A 78 -9.24 2.51 32.48
CA SER A 78 -10.46 1.70 32.39
C SER A 78 -11.58 2.35 31.58
N HIS A 79 -11.72 3.67 31.64
CA HIS A 79 -12.70 4.39 30.81
C HIS A 79 -12.38 4.30 29.31
N ARG A 80 -11.10 4.33 28.92
CA ARG A 80 -10.67 4.22 27.51
C ARG A 80 -10.84 2.82 26.96
N VAL A 81 -10.73 1.79 27.81
CA VAL A 81 -11.09 0.41 27.43
C VAL A 81 -12.58 0.36 27.08
N ARG A 82 -13.45 0.93 27.92
CA ARG A 82 -14.88 1.03 27.64
C ARG A 82 -15.19 1.82 26.36
N ASP A 83 -14.54 2.97 26.15
CA ASP A 83 -14.71 3.77 24.93
C ASP A 83 -14.37 2.96 23.66
N PHE A 84 -13.29 2.17 23.72
CA PHE A 84 -12.87 1.32 22.61
C PHE A 84 -13.90 0.21 22.31
N LEU A 85 -14.38 -0.47 23.35
CA LEU A 85 -15.38 -1.53 23.20
C LEU A 85 -16.74 -0.97 22.72
N ASP A 86 -17.17 0.17 23.25
CA ASP A 86 -18.37 0.88 22.82
C ASP A 86 -18.27 1.31 21.35
N PHE A 87 -17.12 1.83 20.92
CA PHE A 87 -16.86 2.11 19.50
C PHE A 87 -17.05 0.87 18.62
N MET A 88 -16.52 -0.29 19.02
CA MET A 88 -16.67 -1.54 18.26
C MET A 88 -18.14 -1.96 18.14
N VAL A 89 -18.90 -1.90 19.24
CA VAL A 89 -20.33 -2.25 19.28
C VAL A 89 -21.14 -1.31 18.39
N LYS A 90 -20.95 0.01 18.53
CA LYS A 90 -21.62 1.02 17.70
C LYS A 90 -21.29 0.86 16.23
N ARG A 91 -20.01 0.59 15.90
CA ARG A 91 -19.59 0.37 14.52
C ARG A 91 -20.24 -0.87 13.92
N GLU A 92 -20.37 -1.95 14.67
CA GLU A 92 -21.08 -3.15 14.21
C GLU A 92 -22.58 -2.90 14.04
N ALA A 93 -23.23 -2.16 14.94
CA ALA A 93 -24.63 -1.77 14.80
C ALA A 93 -24.88 -0.97 13.50
N VAL A 94 -23.97 -0.05 13.16
CA VAL A 94 -24.00 0.66 11.87
C VAL A 94 -23.93 -0.31 10.69
N ARG A 95 -23.08 -1.34 10.76
CA ARG A 95 -23.01 -2.37 9.69
C ARG A 95 -24.32 -3.14 9.58
N GLN A 96 -24.89 -3.57 10.69
CA GLN A 96 -26.14 -4.35 10.73
C GLN A 96 -27.30 -3.57 10.10
N ARG A 97 -27.53 -2.32 10.54
CA ARG A 97 -28.56 -1.41 9.98
C ARG A 97 -28.37 -1.20 8.48
N ARG A 98 -27.14 -1.05 8.02
CA ARG A 98 -26.83 -0.95 6.59
C ARG A 98 -27.14 -2.23 5.83
N SER A 99 -26.81 -3.40 6.39
CA SER A 99 -27.09 -4.69 5.74
C SER A 99 -28.58 -5.01 5.65
N THR A 100 -29.42 -4.46 6.53
CA THR A 100 -30.88 -4.60 6.49
C THR A 100 -31.58 -3.54 5.64
N GLY A 101 -30.82 -2.67 4.94
CA GLY A 101 -31.39 -1.64 4.07
C GLY A 101 -32.01 -0.45 4.82
N SER A 102 -31.72 -0.27 6.11
CA SER A 102 -32.25 0.88 6.86
C SER A 102 -31.73 2.20 6.27
N PRO A 103 -32.55 3.26 6.22
CA PRO A 103 -32.11 4.57 5.72
C PRO A 103 -31.11 5.23 6.70
N PRO A 104 -30.20 6.10 6.21
CA PRO A 104 -29.35 6.90 7.09
C PRO A 104 -30.17 7.97 7.86
N PRO A 105 -29.69 8.46 9.02
CA PRO A 105 -28.43 8.09 9.67
C PRO A 105 -28.50 6.71 10.34
N TRP A 106 -27.39 5.97 10.31
CA TRP A 106 -27.30 4.63 10.90
C TRP A 106 -26.78 4.63 12.33
N SER A 107 -26.46 5.79 12.90
CA SER A 107 -26.10 5.98 14.31
C SER A 107 -26.54 7.37 14.75
N ASP A 108 -26.67 7.56 16.05
CA ASP A 108 -26.64 8.87 16.72
C ASP A 108 -25.24 9.53 16.68
N ASP A 109 -24.19 8.72 16.59
CA ASP A 109 -22.81 9.16 16.42
C ASP A 109 -22.55 9.73 15.02
N TRP A 110 -22.40 11.05 14.93
CA TRP A 110 -22.14 11.76 13.66
C TRP A 110 -20.82 11.35 13.00
N ILE A 111 -19.80 10.94 13.76
CA ILE A 111 -18.49 10.53 13.22
C ILE A 111 -18.67 9.23 12.45
N LEU A 112 -19.39 8.25 13.02
CA LEU A 112 -19.66 6.97 12.37
C LEU A 112 -20.54 7.10 11.11
N ASN A 113 -21.35 8.16 11.02
CA ASN A 113 -22.14 8.46 9.81
C ASN A 113 -21.33 9.20 8.74
N SER A 114 -20.35 10.02 9.13
CA SER A 114 -19.68 10.98 8.24
C SER A 114 -18.35 10.47 7.69
N PHE A 115 -17.70 9.53 8.36
CA PHE A 115 -16.35 9.05 8.02
C PHE A 115 -16.32 7.56 7.70
N LYS A 116 -15.33 7.19 6.89
CA LYS A 116 -15.13 5.81 6.45
C LYS A 116 -14.33 5.02 7.49
N PHE A 117 -14.99 4.03 8.07
CA PHE A 117 -14.40 3.01 8.94
C PHE A 117 -14.59 1.62 8.34
N THR A 118 -13.61 0.75 8.53
CA THR A 118 -13.76 -0.67 8.21
C THR A 118 -14.81 -1.32 9.13
N ASN A 119 -15.31 -2.50 8.76
CA ASN A 119 -16.18 -3.25 9.66
C ASN A 119 -15.37 -3.92 10.78
N VAL A 120 -16.05 -4.34 11.86
CA VAL A 120 -15.42 -5.06 12.97
C VAL A 120 -14.72 -6.32 12.47
N LYS A 121 -15.47 -7.18 11.76
CA LYS A 121 -14.94 -8.33 11.04
C LYS A 121 -14.50 -7.90 9.64
N ARG A 122 -13.25 -8.18 9.28
CA ARG A 122 -12.72 -7.88 7.94
C ARG A 122 -13.49 -8.59 6.82
N GLU A 123 -14.00 -9.79 7.08
CA GLU A 123 -14.82 -10.57 6.14
C GLU A 123 -16.11 -9.86 5.76
N HIS A 124 -16.56 -8.85 6.53
CA HIS A 124 -17.73 -8.04 6.18
C HIS A 124 -17.39 -6.86 5.24
N ASP A 125 -16.10 -6.53 5.05
CA ASP A 125 -15.69 -5.45 4.15
C ASP A 125 -16.04 -5.81 2.69
N ALA A 126 -16.55 -4.84 1.94
CA ALA A 126 -17.05 -5.07 0.57
C ALA A 126 -15.98 -5.69 -0.36
N THR A 127 -14.74 -5.20 -0.30
CA THR A 127 -13.63 -5.76 -1.07
C THR A 127 -13.29 -7.19 -0.65
N THR A 128 -13.35 -7.50 0.65
CA THR A 128 -13.07 -8.85 1.15
C THR A 128 -14.17 -9.82 0.74
N ARG A 129 -15.45 -9.44 0.86
CA ARG A 129 -16.58 -10.24 0.35
C ARG A 129 -16.44 -10.53 -1.14
N TRP A 130 -16.15 -9.50 -1.93
CA TRP A 130 -15.90 -9.68 -3.37
C TRP A 130 -14.76 -10.67 -3.63
N MET A 131 -13.63 -10.54 -2.91
CA MET A 131 -12.52 -11.49 -3.00
C MET A 131 -12.96 -12.90 -2.61
N ARG A 132 -13.76 -13.08 -1.56
CA ARG A 132 -14.23 -14.41 -1.17
C ARG A 132 -15.03 -15.06 -2.27
N GLU A 133 -16.04 -14.36 -2.75
CA GLU A 133 -17.00 -14.83 -3.75
C GLU A 133 -16.35 -15.08 -5.12
N ASN A 134 -15.44 -14.20 -5.57
CA ASN A 134 -14.96 -14.19 -6.96
C ASN A 134 -13.51 -14.67 -7.11
N TRP A 135 -12.76 -14.77 -6.02
CA TRP A 135 -11.32 -15.08 -6.05
C TRP A 135 -10.97 -16.38 -5.34
N THR A 136 -11.50 -16.61 -4.13
CA THR A 136 -11.09 -17.77 -3.30
C THR A 136 -12.13 -18.90 -3.17
N ALA A 137 -13.42 -18.65 -3.45
CA ALA A 137 -14.49 -19.64 -3.22
C ALA A 137 -14.28 -20.96 -3.98
N ASP A 138 -13.86 -20.88 -5.24
CA ASP A 138 -13.66 -22.03 -6.14
C ASP A 138 -12.24 -22.59 -6.12
N ARG A 139 -11.45 -22.27 -5.09
CA ARG A 139 -10.02 -22.61 -4.98
C ARG A 139 -9.71 -23.35 -3.69
N ARG A 140 -10.63 -24.19 -3.24
CA ARG A 140 -10.54 -24.91 -1.96
C ARG A 140 -9.47 -26.02 -1.95
N ASP A 141 -9.07 -26.47 -3.12
CA ASP A 141 -8.06 -27.51 -3.38
C ASP A 141 -6.64 -26.97 -3.58
N ALA A 142 -6.48 -25.64 -3.69
CA ALA A 142 -5.16 -25.02 -3.85
C ALA A 142 -4.28 -25.21 -2.61
N ASP A 143 -2.98 -25.46 -2.83
CA ASP A 143 -2.04 -25.60 -1.73
C ASP A 143 -1.83 -24.28 -0.97
N ALA A 144 -1.26 -24.36 0.23
CA ALA A 144 -1.03 -23.21 1.10
C ALA A 144 -0.14 -22.15 0.43
N GLY A 145 0.93 -22.56 -0.25
CA GLY A 145 1.84 -21.66 -0.95
C GLY A 145 1.16 -20.91 -2.09
N GLN A 146 0.42 -21.64 -2.93
CA GLN A 146 -0.36 -21.07 -4.02
C GLN A 146 -1.44 -20.11 -3.50
N THR A 147 -2.14 -20.48 -2.43
CA THR A 147 -3.16 -19.63 -1.79
C THR A 147 -2.56 -18.35 -1.23
N ILE A 148 -1.46 -18.45 -0.46
CA ILE A 148 -0.76 -17.29 0.10
C ILE A 148 -0.33 -16.34 -1.03
N PHE A 149 0.24 -16.89 -2.11
CA PHE A 149 0.62 -16.09 -3.27
C PHE A 149 -0.57 -15.36 -3.91
N ASN A 150 -1.67 -16.07 -4.18
CA ASN A 150 -2.83 -15.46 -4.84
C ASN A 150 -3.57 -14.47 -3.92
N CYS A 151 -3.54 -14.67 -2.61
CA CYS A 151 -4.01 -13.67 -1.65
C CYS A 151 -3.14 -12.42 -1.71
N ALA A 152 -1.81 -12.57 -1.81
CA ALA A 152 -0.91 -11.44 -1.99
C ALA A 152 -1.10 -10.73 -3.33
N LEU A 153 -1.28 -11.48 -4.42
CA LEU A 153 -1.54 -10.95 -5.76
C LEU A 153 -2.75 -10.02 -5.74
N PHE A 154 -3.87 -10.45 -5.15
CA PHE A 154 -5.03 -9.59 -4.99
C PHE A 154 -4.77 -8.42 -4.04
N ARG A 155 -4.22 -8.68 -2.85
CA ARG A 155 -4.19 -7.70 -1.75
C ARG A 155 -3.14 -6.59 -1.94
N TYR A 156 -2.05 -6.82 -2.67
CA TYR A 156 -1.07 -5.77 -2.97
C TYR A 156 -1.71 -4.61 -3.72
N PHE A 157 -2.59 -4.90 -4.68
CA PHE A 157 -3.37 -3.91 -5.41
C PHE A 157 -4.62 -3.52 -4.60
N GLY A 158 -5.44 -4.51 -4.27
CA GLY A 158 -6.55 -4.39 -3.32
C GLY A 158 -7.82 -3.72 -3.88
N THR A 159 -7.85 -3.31 -5.14
CA THR A 159 -9.05 -2.79 -5.79
C THR A 159 -9.83 -3.91 -6.48
N VAL A 160 -11.16 -3.81 -6.49
CA VAL A 160 -12.02 -4.74 -7.25
C VAL A 160 -11.74 -4.61 -8.75
N ALA A 161 -11.48 -3.39 -9.24
CA ALA A 161 -11.12 -3.14 -10.63
C ALA A 161 -9.91 -3.97 -11.08
N MET A 162 -8.84 -4.01 -10.27
CA MET A 162 -7.69 -4.86 -10.55
C MET A 162 -8.02 -6.35 -10.37
N GLY A 163 -8.76 -6.70 -9.32
CA GLY A 163 -9.21 -8.07 -9.06
C GLY A 163 -9.98 -8.71 -10.21
N GLN A 164 -10.82 -7.94 -10.91
CA GLN A 164 -11.58 -8.39 -12.08
C GLN A 164 -10.71 -8.68 -13.31
N ARG A 165 -9.50 -8.11 -13.38
CA ARG A 165 -8.56 -8.32 -14.49
C ARG A 165 -7.57 -9.44 -14.22
N LEU A 166 -7.19 -9.58 -12.96
CA LEU A 166 -6.29 -10.64 -12.52
C LEU A 166 -6.92 -12.03 -12.71
N GLN A 167 -6.05 -13.03 -12.81
CA GLN A 167 -6.44 -14.44 -12.86
C GLN A 167 -5.77 -15.20 -11.73
N TRP A 168 -6.42 -16.25 -11.24
CA TRP A 168 -5.83 -17.14 -10.25
C TRP A 168 -4.64 -17.87 -10.87
N VAL A 169 -3.47 -17.72 -10.24
CA VAL A 169 -2.21 -18.28 -10.72
C VAL A 169 -2.02 -19.69 -10.17
N SER A 170 -1.83 -20.68 -11.04
CA SER A 170 -1.71 -22.09 -10.67
C SER A 170 -0.35 -22.71 -10.93
N SER A 171 0.12 -22.71 -12.18
CA SER A 171 1.31 -23.46 -12.59
C SER A 171 2.54 -22.58 -12.80
N SER A 172 2.37 -21.44 -13.47
CA SER A 172 3.43 -20.48 -13.80
C SER A 172 2.99 -19.06 -13.49
N PHE A 173 3.97 -18.20 -13.18
CA PHE A 173 3.76 -16.79 -12.93
C PHE A 173 4.73 -16.00 -13.78
N ASP A 174 4.19 -15.14 -14.64
CA ASP A 174 4.96 -14.11 -15.34
C ASP A 174 4.60 -12.73 -14.74
N PRO A 175 5.56 -12.02 -14.12
CA PRO A 175 5.31 -10.67 -13.64
C PRO A 175 4.90 -9.67 -14.73
N GLU A 176 5.28 -9.88 -15.99
CA GLU A 176 4.94 -8.98 -17.10
C GLU A 176 3.43 -8.96 -17.38
N ASP A 177 2.77 -10.11 -17.25
CA ASP A 177 1.31 -10.21 -17.44
C ASP A 177 0.56 -9.33 -16.44
N VAL A 178 0.97 -9.36 -15.18
CA VAL A 178 0.35 -8.54 -14.12
C VAL A 178 0.68 -7.06 -14.29
N LEU A 179 1.91 -6.74 -14.72
CA LEU A 179 2.31 -5.37 -15.03
C LEU A 179 1.43 -4.77 -16.14
N ARG A 180 1.27 -5.49 -17.25
CA ARG A 180 0.42 -5.09 -18.38
C ARG A 180 -1.01 -4.82 -17.93
N LEU A 181 -1.60 -5.72 -17.15
CA LEU A 181 -2.95 -5.53 -16.60
C LEU A 181 -3.05 -4.30 -15.69
N ALA A 182 -2.05 -4.04 -14.84
CA ALA A 182 -2.05 -2.86 -13.99
C ALA A 182 -2.00 -1.55 -14.82
N VAL A 183 -1.19 -1.53 -15.88
CA VAL A 183 -1.10 -0.40 -16.82
C VAL A 183 -2.42 -0.18 -17.54
N GLU A 184 -3.08 -1.25 -18.01
CA GLU A 184 -4.39 -1.18 -18.67
C GLU A 184 -5.49 -0.65 -17.74
N VAL A 185 -5.55 -1.15 -16.49
CA VAL A 185 -6.48 -0.64 -15.48
C VAL A 185 -6.24 0.85 -15.24
N ARG A 186 -4.98 1.27 -15.08
CA ARG A 186 -4.66 2.69 -14.89
C ARG A 186 -5.03 3.53 -16.11
N ALA A 187 -4.75 3.05 -17.32
CA ALA A 187 -5.07 3.74 -18.58
C ALA A 187 -6.59 3.90 -18.79
N SER A 188 -7.40 2.99 -18.23
CA SER A 188 -8.87 3.13 -18.20
C SER A 188 -9.40 4.19 -17.21
N GLY A 189 -8.51 4.91 -16.52
CA GLY A 189 -8.87 5.94 -15.54
C GLY A 189 -9.21 5.40 -14.15
N LEU A 190 -9.05 4.09 -13.93
CA LEU A 190 -9.29 3.45 -12.64
C LEU A 190 -8.01 3.42 -11.79
N HIS A 191 -8.20 3.32 -10.48
CA HIS A 191 -7.10 3.09 -9.53
C HIS A 191 -6.74 1.61 -9.48
N VAL A 192 -5.45 1.30 -9.48
CA VAL A 192 -4.95 -0.07 -9.32
C VAL A 192 -4.79 -0.38 -7.83
N PHE A 193 -4.24 0.57 -7.07
CA PHE A 193 -4.05 0.45 -5.62
C PHE A 193 -5.22 0.98 -4.80
N THR A 194 -5.40 0.44 -3.59
CA THR A 194 -6.18 1.11 -2.54
C THR A 194 -5.28 1.92 -1.62
N PRO A 195 -5.79 2.99 -0.99
CA PRO A 195 -5.04 3.75 0.01
C PRO A 195 -4.80 2.97 1.32
N ALA A 196 -5.38 1.77 1.48
CA ALA A 196 -5.39 1.01 2.73
C ALA A 196 -4.09 0.21 2.98
N TYR A 197 -3.55 -0.45 1.94
CA TYR A 197 -2.44 -1.39 2.12
C TYR A 197 -1.08 -0.82 1.73
N CYS A 198 -1.05 0.08 0.75
CA CYS A 198 0.17 0.75 0.35
C CYS A 198 -0.12 2.18 -0.12
N LYS A 199 -0.38 3.08 0.84
CA LYS A 199 -0.65 4.49 0.57
C LYS A 199 0.39 5.17 -0.33
N PRO A 200 1.71 4.95 -0.18
CA PRO A 200 2.68 5.51 -1.11
C PRO A 200 2.45 5.07 -2.56
N HIS A 201 2.12 3.79 -2.78
CA HIS A 201 1.84 3.27 -4.12
C HIS A 201 0.58 3.90 -4.73
N PHE A 202 -0.49 4.01 -3.95
CA PHE A 202 -1.70 4.72 -4.36
C PHE A 202 -1.42 6.17 -4.74
N ASN A 203 -0.63 6.88 -3.93
CA ASN A 203 -0.28 8.28 -4.20
C ASN A 203 0.53 8.43 -5.50
N SER A 204 1.39 7.45 -5.83
CA SER A 204 2.15 7.45 -7.08
C SER A 204 1.26 7.39 -8.33
N GLU A 205 0.01 6.92 -8.22
CA GLU A 205 -0.91 6.86 -9.36
C GLU A 205 -1.35 8.24 -9.88
N GLY A 206 -1.11 9.31 -9.11
CA GLY A 206 -1.31 10.69 -9.56
C GLY A 206 -0.39 11.09 -10.73
N ASN A 207 0.71 10.37 -10.93
CA ASN A 207 1.61 10.53 -12.08
C ASN A 207 1.80 9.17 -12.76
N PHE A 208 1.48 9.09 -14.05
CA PHE A 208 1.46 7.80 -14.76
C PHE A 208 2.82 7.10 -14.78
N GLU A 209 3.92 7.82 -15.01
CA GLU A 209 5.26 7.23 -15.03
C GLU A 209 5.69 6.71 -13.66
N GLN A 210 5.38 7.45 -12.59
CA GLN A 210 5.64 6.99 -11.21
C GLN A 210 4.78 5.76 -10.87
N ALA A 211 3.54 5.71 -11.36
CA ALA A 211 2.65 4.57 -11.18
C ALA A 211 3.25 3.30 -11.80
N VAL A 212 3.71 3.38 -13.05
CA VAL A 212 4.34 2.26 -13.77
C VAL A 212 5.53 1.71 -13.00
N SER A 213 6.45 2.57 -12.52
CA SER A 213 7.62 2.09 -11.77
C SER A 213 7.24 1.38 -10.46
N VAL A 214 6.16 1.82 -9.81
CA VAL A 214 5.64 1.13 -8.63
C VAL A 214 4.99 -0.21 -9.00
N TYR A 215 4.26 -0.30 -10.11
CA TYR A 215 3.71 -1.57 -10.61
C TYR A 215 4.83 -2.55 -10.93
N GLU A 216 5.88 -2.12 -11.64
CA GLU A 216 7.07 -2.92 -11.94
C GLU A 216 7.70 -3.46 -10.65
N LYS A 217 7.90 -2.59 -9.66
CA LYS A 217 8.46 -2.98 -8.36
C LYS A 217 7.62 -4.07 -7.68
N VAL A 218 6.30 -3.92 -7.66
CA VAL A 218 5.39 -4.91 -7.07
C VAL A 218 5.46 -6.22 -7.83
N CYS A 219 5.36 -6.21 -9.15
CA CYS A 219 5.33 -7.41 -9.99
C CYS A 219 6.67 -8.15 -9.98
N TYR A 220 7.75 -7.47 -10.37
CA TYR A 220 9.06 -8.08 -10.56
C TYR A 220 9.84 -8.34 -9.27
N ARG A 221 9.66 -7.50 -8.24
CA ARG A 221 10.42 -7.66 -6.99
C ARG A 221 9.61 -8.36 -5.90
N TYR A 222 8.37 -7.97 -5.67
CA TYR A 222 7.60 -8.51 -4.54
C TYR A 222 6.91 -9.82 -4.91
N LEU A 223 6.01 -9.79 -5.89
CA LEU A 223 5.23 -10.95 -6.30
C LEU A 223 6.11 -12.06 -6.85
N ASN A 224 7.05 -11.76 -7.74
CA ASN A 224 7.98 -12.78 -8.27
C ASN A 224 8.82 -13.46 -7.16
N SER A 225 9.28 -12.70 -6.16
CA SER A 225 10.01 -13.28 -5.03
C SER A 225 9.12 -14.21 -4.19
N LEU A 226 7.87 -13.82 -3.98
CA LEU A 226 6.89 -14.61 -3.24
C LEU A 226 6.50 -15.89 -4.00
N TRP A 227 6.29 -15.78 -5.30
CA TRP A 227 6.00 -16.92 -6.17
C TRP A 227 7.10 -17.98 -6.09
N ARG A 228 8.37 -17.56 -6.13
CA ARG A 228 9.53 -18.45 -5.98
C ARG A 228 9.56 -19.12 -4.61
N ALA A 229 9.12 -18.43 -3.55
CA ALA A 229 9.08 -18.95 -2.18
C ALA A 229 7.83 -19.78 -1.84
N ARG A 230 6.88 -19.96 -2.76
CA ARG A 230 5.58 -20.62 -2.47
C ARG A 230 5.71 -22.01 -1.86
N LYS A 231 6.66 -22.83 -2.33
CA LYS A 231 6.91 -24.17 -1.79
C LYS A 231 7.36 -24.10 -0.33
N THR A 232 8.35 -23.25 -0.04
CA THR A 232 8.81 -22.99 1.33
C THR A 232 7.69 -22.51 2.24
N LEU A 233 6.82 -21.62 1.75
CA LEU A 233 5.68 -21.13 2.54
C LEU A 233 4.65 -22.24 2.80
N SER A 234 4.42 -23.12 1.82
CA SER A 234 3.58 -24.30 2.00
C SER A 234 4.16 -25.24 3.06
N ASP A 235 5.47 -25.49 3.03
CA ASP A 235 6.16 -26.33 4.03
C ASP A 235 6.05 -25.73 5.44
N VAL A 236 6.25 -24.41 5.58
CA VAL A 236 6.09 -23.71 6.86
C VAL A 236 4.64 -23.80 7.35
N ALA A 237 3.66 -23.58 6.48
CA ALA A 237 2.25 -23.67 6.82
C ALA A 237 1.89 -25.06 7.36
N THR A 238 2.26 -26.12 6.65
CA THR A 238 1.97 -27.51 7.03
C THR A 238 2.68 -27.91 8.30
N ARG A 239 3.98 -27.63 8.42
CA ARG A 239 4.81 -28.07 9.55
C ARG A 239 4.46 -27.35 10.85
N THR A 240 4.13 -26.06 10.78
CA THR A 240 4.00 -25.24 11.99
C THR A 240 2.57 -24.91 12.34
N ARG A 241 1.68 -24.85 11.34
CA ARG A 241 0.30 -24.33 11.48
C ARG A 241 0.26 -23.02 12.27
N SER A 242 1.30 -22.19 12.15
CA SER A 242 1.49 -20.98 12.95
C SER A 242 1.52 -19.75 12.07
N TRP A 243 0.65 -18.80 12.40
CA TRP A 243 0.63 -17.48 11.80
C TRP A 243 1.92 -16.72 12.09
N LYS A 244 2.44 -16.81 13.33
CA LYS A 244 3.72 -16.20 13.71
C LYS A 244 4.87 -16.73 12.87
N ALA A 245 4.91 -18.04 12.64
CA ALA A 245 5.94 -18.66 11.81
C ALA A 245 5.86 -18.18 10.36
N LEU A 246 4.67 -18.16 9.74
CA LEU A 246 4.46 -17.66 8.39
C LEU A 246 4.82 -16.17 8.24
N VAL A 247 4.41 -15.32 9.19
CA VAL A 247 4.79 -13.90 9.17
C VAL A 247 6.30 -13.74 9.37
N SER A 248 6.92 -14.53 10.24
CA SER A 248 8.37 -14.50 10.42
C SER A 248 9.07 -14.85 9.11
N GLU A 249 8.66 -15.95 8.46
CA GLU A 249 9.20 -16.39 7.17
C GLU A 249 9.12 -15.27 6.12
N LEU A 250 7.94 -14.67 5.94
CA LEU A 250 7.74 -13.56 5.00
C LEU A 250 8.62 -12.35 5.33
N ARG A 251 8.83 -12.04 6.62
CA ARG A 251 9.57 -10.85 7.07
C ARG A 251 11.09 -11.02 7.02
N THR A 252 11.59 -12.22 7.31
CA THR A 252 13.01 -12.44 7.59
C THR A 252 13.72 -13.26 6.52
N ASN A 253 13.00 -13.98 5.66
CA ASN A 253 13.65 -14.72 4.58
C ASN A 253 14.25 -13.74 3.55
N PRO A 254 15.57 -13.74 3.33
CA PRO A 254 16.26 -12.83 2.42
C PRO A 254 16.01 -13.15 0.95
N SER A 255 15.18 -14.14 0.62
CA SER A 255 14.69 -14.41 -0.74
C SER A 255 13.29 -13.82 -0.98
N ILE A 256 12.58 -13.40 0.07
CA ILE A 256 11.25 -12.80 -0.02
C ILE A 256 11.38 -11.26 0.12
N ARG A 257 10.66 -10.50 -0.69
CA ARG A 257 10.69 -9.02 -0.70
C ARG A 257 9.29 -8.44 -0.48
N GLY A 258 9.22 -7.22 0.04
CA GLY A 258 7.97 -6.46 0.20
C GLY A 258 7.23 -6.67 1.52
N PHE A 259 7.66 -7.61 2.36
CA PHE A 259 6.98 -7.99 3.60
C PHE A 259 7.70 -7.58 4.89
N GLY A 260 8.73 -6.73 4.81
CA GLY A 260 9.48 -6.23 5.97
C GLY A 260 8.69 -5.29 6.89
N GLY A 261 9.41 -4.59 7.79
CA GLY A 261 8.82 -3.62 8.71
C GLY A 261 7.97 -4.27 9.81
N THR A 262 6.81 -3.69 10.13
CA THR A 262 5.93 -4.14 11.23
C THR A 262 5.16 -5.44 10.94
N GLY A 263 5.36 -6.06 9.77
CA GLY A 263 4.59 -7.22 9.32
C GLY A 263 3.16 -6.89 8.86
N PHE A 264 2.85 -5.61 8.59
CA PHE A 264 1.50 -5.18 8.19
C PHE A 264 1.04 -5.90 6.92
N MET A 265 1.79 -5.84 5.81
CA MET A 265 1.39 -6.51 4.58
C MET A 265 1.32 -8.04 4.75
N ALA A 266 2.26 -8.64 5.50
CA ALA A 266 2.25 -10.08 5.80
C ALA A 266 0.96 -10.50 6.53
N LYS A 267 0.50 -9.69 7.48
CA LYS A 267 -0.78 -9.87 8.17
C LYS A 267 -1.95 -9.82 7.21
N GLU A 268 -2.02 -8.79 6.37
CA GLU A 268 -3.15 -8.58 5.46
C GLU A 268 -3.33 -9.75 4.49
N ILE A 269 -2.24 -10.33 3.97
CA ILE A 269 -2.32 -11.48 3.05
C ILE A 269 -2.62 -12.79 3.77
N LEU A 270 -2.09 -12.97 4.99
CA LEU A 270 -2.25 -14.22 5.72
C LEU A 270 -3.62 -14.31 6.37
N VAL A 271 -4.21 -13.20 6.83
CA VAL A 271 -5.64 -13.19 7.22
C VAL A 271 -6.50 -13.65 6.06
N ASP A 272 -6.19 -13.21 4.83
CA ASP A 272 -6.96 -13.67 3.68
C ASP A 272 -6.85 -15.18 3.46
N ALA A 273 -5.64 -15.72 3.57
CA ALA A 273 -5.37 -17.14 3.41
C ALA A 273 -5.93 -18.01 4.57
N MET A 274 -5.97 -17.49 5.80
CA MET A 274 -6.49 -18.18 6.99
C MET A 274 -8.02 -18.39 6.98
N HIS A 275 -8.72 -17.70 6.08
CA HIS A 275 -10.15 -17.90 5.83
C HIS A 275 -10.41 -18.84 4.65
N THR A 276 -9.37 -19.47 4.09
CA THR A 276 -9.52 -20.56 3.12
C THR A 276 -9.15 -21.90 3.76
N PRO A 277 -9.57 -23.03 3.17
CA PRO A 277 -9.17 -24.36 3.63
C PRO A 277 -7.65 -24.63 3.55
N ALA A 278 -6.88 -23.80 2.84
CA ALA A 278 -5.46 -24.02 2.61
C ALA A 278 -4.58 -23.82 3.85
N LEU A 279 -5.06 -23.09 4.86
CA LEU A 279 -4.39 -22.89 6.14
C LEU A 279 -5.24 -23.43 7.31
N PRO A 280 -5.45 -24.76 7.40
CA PRO A 280 -6.37 -25.32 8.37
C PRO A 280 -5.81 -25.24 9.80
N GLY A 281 -6.64 -24.77 10.74
CA GLY A 281 -6.38 -24.77 12.18
C GLY A 281 -5.04 -24.13 12.58
N ILE A 282 -4.93 -22.83 12.31
CA ILE A 282 -3.82 -22.01 12.80
C ILE A 282 -3.83 -21.95 14.33
N VAL A 283 -2.74 -22.41 14.95
CA VAL A 283 -2.65 -22.68 16.39
C VAL A 283 -2.54 -21.42 17.26
N ASP A 284 -2.04 -20.32 16.69
CA ASP A 284 -1.76 -19.07 17.37
C ASP A 284 -2.70 -17.92 16.95
N ARG A 285 -3.82 -18.24 16.29
CA ARG A 285 -4.80 -17.28 15.75
C ARG A 285 -5.30 -16.25 16.79
N ASN A 286 -5.45 -16.68 18.04
CA ASN A 286 -5.94 -15.87 19.16
C ASN A 286 -4.89 -15.58 20.24
N SER A 287 -3.63 -15.97 20.03
CA SER A 287 -2.51 -15.70 20.93
C SER A 287 -1.42 -14.84 20.30
N TRP A 288 -1.46 -14.65 18.98
CA TRP A 288 -0.50 -13.84 18.25
C TRP A 288 -1.12 -13.12 17.04
N CYS A 289 -0.83 -11.83 16.90
CA CYS A 289 -1.11 -11.05 15.71
C CYS A 289 -0.08 -9.90 15.63
N PRO A 290 0.48 -9.58 14.45
CA PRO A 290 1.40 -8.46 14.32
C PRO A 290 0.64 -7.14 14.49
N CYS A 291 1.19 -6.24 15.30
CA CYS A 291 0.56 -4.96 15.59
C CYS A 291 1.14 -3.86 14.70
N GLY A 292 0.35 -3.42 13.71
CA GLY A 292 0.73 -2.35 12.78
C GLY A 292 0.69 -0.94 13.40
N PRO A 293 1.26 0.07 12.71
CA PRO A 293 1.43 1.43 13.25
C PRO A 293 0.13 2.09 13.75
N GLY A 294 -0.99 1.89 13.03
CA GLY A 294 -2.29 2.43 13.44
C GLY A 294 -2.84 1.81 14.72
N ALA A 295 -2.76 0.50 14.85
CA ALA A 295 -3.18 -0.20 16.06
C ALA A 295 -2.31 0.17 17.26
N ARG A 296 -0.99 0.36 17.07
CA ARG A 296 -0.09 0.84 18.12
C ARG A 296 -0.47 2.23 18.63
N ARG A 297 -0.94 3.13 17.76
CA ARG A 297 -1.51 4.43 18.18
C ARG A 297 -2.78 4.25 18.98
N GLY A 298 -3.70 3.37 18.53
CA GLY A 298 -4.92 3.03 19.26
C GLY A 298 -4.63 2.49 20.66
N ILE A 299 -3.67 1.56 20.78
CA ILE A 299 -3.18 1.06 22.07
C ILE A 299 -2.64 2.21 22.91
N ASN A 300 -1.78 3.07 22.36
CA ASN A 300 -1.25 4.20 23.12
C ASN A 300 -2.36 5.13 23.64
N ARG A 301 -3.44 5.37 22.87
CA ARG A 301 -4.60 6.15 23.34
C ARG A 301 -5.34 5.51 24.52
N ILE A 302 -5.43 4.18 24.56
CA ILE A 302 -6.13 3.44 25.62
C ILE A 302 -5.27 3.37 26.89
N PHE A 303 -3.96 3.26 26.72
CA PHE A 303 -2.98 3.18 27.81
C PHE A 303 -2.42 4.55 28.23
N GLY A 304 -3.02 5.66 27.79
CA GLY A 304 -2.57 7.01 28.17
C GLY A 304 -1.14 7.37 27.74
N ARG A 305 -0.62 6.75 26.68
CA ARG A 305 0.73 6.98 26.15
C ARG A 305 0.71 7.90 24.93
N PRO A 306 1.83 8.60 24.63
CA PRO A 306 1.92 9.42 23.43
C PRO A 306 1.68 8.62 22.14
N THR A 307 0.76 9.08 21.31
CA THR A 307 0.44 8.40 20.04
C THR A 307 1.62 8.42 19.07
N LYS A 308 2.54 9.40 19.16
CA LYS A 308 3.75 9.46 18.32
C LYS A 308 4.74 8.31 18.57
N GLU A 309 4.73 7.69 19.76
CA GLU A 309 5.56 6.53 20.11
C GLU A 309 5.04 5.19 19.56
N HIS A 310 4.39 5.22 18.40
CA HIS A 310 3.86 4.03 17.74
C HIS A 310 4.87 3.38 16.77
N ALA A 311 5.84 4.16 16.29
CA ALA A 311 6.90 3.72 15.36
C ALA A 311 8.11 3.09 16.07
N ALA A 312 7.87 2.40 17.19
CA ALA A 312 8.94 1.89 18.02
C ALA A 312 9.47 0.53 17.55
N SER A 313 10.75 0.27 17.83
CA SER A 313 11.55 -0.87 17.36
C SER A 313 10.86 -2.23 17.49
N ARG A 314 11.39 -3.23 16.76
CA ARG A 314 10.96 -4.63 16.86
C ARG A 314 10.99 -5.15 18.30
N ALA A 315 11.90 -4.64 19.13
CA ALA A 315 12.01 -5.00 20.55
C ALA A 315 10.73 -4.67 21.36
N GLN A 316 9.89 -3.76 20.89
CA GLN A 316 8.62 -3.40 21.55
C GLN A 316 7.41 -4.20 21.07
N GLU A 317 7.56 -5.06 20.04
CA GLU A 317 6.45 -5.91 19.56
C GLU A 317 5.78 -6.73 20.68
N PRO A 318 6.52 -7.35 21.63
CA PRO A 318 5.91 -8.09 22.74
C PRO A 318 5.02 -7.22 23.65
N VAL A 319 5.38 -5.96 23.89
CA VAL A 319 4.58 -5.05 24.73
C VAL A 319 3.24 -4.75 24.06
N PHE A 320 3.25 -4.44 22.75
CA PHE A 320 2.00 -4.19 22.02
C PHE A 320 1.15 -5.45 21.90
N LEU A 321 1.77 -6.63 21.72
CA LEU A 321 1.04 -7.89 21.73
C LEU A 321 0.37 -8.15 23.08
N HIS A 322 1.10 -7.99 24.19
CA HIS A 322 0.56 -8.16 25.54
C HIS A 322 -0.65 -7.24 25.79
N ARG A 323 -0.54 -5.95 25.44
CA ARG A 323 -1.64 -4.98 25.56
C ARG A 323 -2.83 -5.34 24.68
N MET A 324 -2.60 -5.88 23.50
CA MET A 324 -3.67 -6.31 22.60
C MET A 324 -4.38 -7.57 23.13
N LEU A 325 -3.63 -8.52 23.71
CA LEU A 325 -4.19 -9.69 24.40
C LEU A 325 -5.02 -9.29 25.62
N TYR A 326 -4.54 -8.30 26.39
CA TYR A 326 -5.32 -7.71 27.49
C TYR A 326 -6.67 -7.17 26.98
N LEU A 327 -6.66 -6.36 25.91
CA LEU A 327 -7.90 -5.81 25.35
C LEU A 327 -8.83 -6.89 24.77
N PHE A 328 -8.26 -7.95 24.19
CA PHE A 328 -9.02 -9.10 23.74
C PHE A 328 -9.69 -9.85 24.90
N HIS A 329 -9.00 -10.02 26.02
CA HIS A 329 -9.57 -10.59 27.24
C HIS A 329 -10.67 -9.69 27.82
N GLU A 330 -10.43 -8.38 27.91
CA GLU A 330 -11.43 -7.42 28.39
C GLU A 330 -12.67 -7.38 27.50
N ALA A 331 -12.53 -7.50 26.17
CA ALA A 331 -13.68 -7.63 25.27
C ALA A 331 -14.51 -8.88 25.61
N LYS A 332 -13.87 -10.04 25.78
CA LYS A 332 -14.57 -11.28 26.15
C LYS A 332 -15.19 -11.24 27.54
N LYS A 333 -14.58 -10.51 28.46
CA LYS A 333 -15.08 -10.35 29.84
C LYS A 333 -16.27 -9.40 29.92
N GLN A 334 -16.19 -8.25 29.25
CA GLN A 334 -17.20 -7.19 29.35
C GLN A 334 -18.34 -7.36 28.35
N LEU A 335 -18.11 -8.04 27.22
CA LEU A 335 -19.07 -8.25 26.14
C LEU A 335 -19.08 -9.72 25.66
N PRO A 336 -19.29 -10.71 26.55
CA PRO A 336 -19.17 -12.14 26.19
C PRO A 336 -20.12 -12.54 25.05
N GLU A 337 -21.41 -12.26 25.18
CA GLU A 337 -22.43 -12.64 24.18
C GLU A 337 -22.17 -11.99 22.82
N TRP A 338 -21.76 -10.72 22.80
CA TRP A 338 -21.42 -10.01 21.57
C TRP A 338 -20.16 -10.58 20.91
N CYS A 339 -19.15 -10.93 21.73
CA CYS A 339 -17.94 -11.57 21.23
C CYS A 339 -18.22 -12.95 20.65
N ASP A 340 -19.07 -13.74 21.29
CA ASP A 340 -19.44 -15.07 20.84
C ASP A 340 -20.28 -15.00 19.56
N ALA A 341 -21.29 -14.12 19.52
CA ALA A 341 -22.15 -13.93 18.35
C ALA A 341 -21.38 -13.53 17.08
N LEU A 342 -20.31 -12.73 17.21
CA LEU A 342 -19.47 -12.34 16.08
C LEU A 342 -18.23 -13.23 15.89
N SER A 343 -18.00 -14.17 16.80
CA SER A 343 -16.77 -14.94 16.89
C SER A 343 -15.54 -14.03 16.83
N ILE A 344 -15.44 -13.09 17.77
CA ILE A 344 -14.35 -12.11 17.83
C ILE A 344 -13.01 -12.81 18.03
N GLU A 345 -12.05 -12.44 17.19
CA GLU A 345 -10.68 -12.95 17.22
C GLU A 345 -9.69 -11.83 17.59
N LEU A 346 -8.48 -12.22 17.99
CA LEU A 346 -7.42 -11.25 18.33
C LEU A 346 -7.12 -10.27 17.17
N HIS A 347 -7.22 -10.74 15.93
CA HIS A 347 -7.00 -9.89 14.76
C HIS A 347 -8.08 -8.81 14.58
N ASP A 348 -9.32 -9.08 15.01
CA ASP A 348 -10.42 -8.10 14.97
C ASP A 348 -10.12 -6.95 15.95
N ILE A 349 -9.64 -7.26 17.16
CA ILE A 349 -9.15 -6.26 18.12
C ILE A 349 -8.01 -5.44 17.52
N GLN A 350 -7.01 -6.10 16.91
CA GLN A 350 -5.90 -5.42 16.24
C GLN A 350 -6.39 -4.44 15.17
N PHE A 351 -7.37 -4.85 14.37
CA PHE A 351 -7.89 -4.05 13.27
C PHE A 351 -8.69 -2.86 13.80
N GLN A 352 -9.56 -3.07 14.78
CA GLN A 352 -10.37 -2.01 15.37
C GLN A 352 -9.55 -1.00 16.16
N LEU A 353 -8.38 -1.35 16.70
CA LEU A 353 -7.47 -0.38 17.31
C LEU A 353 -6.98 0.70 16.32
N CYS A 354 -6.81 0.33 15.04
CA CYS A 354 -6.48 1.28 13.98
C CYS A 354 -7.66 2.23 13.68
N GLU A 355 -8.88 1.69 13.64
CA GLU A 355 -10.10 2.47 13.41
C GLU A 355 -10.44 3.38 14.59
N PHE A 356 -10.24 2.91 15.83
CA PHE A 356 -10.43 3.71 17.04
C PHE A 356 -9.47 4.91 17.07
N ASP A 357 -8.21 4.74 16.66
CA ASP A 357 -7.29 5.88 16.50
C ASP A 357 -7.75 6.89 15.43
N LYS A 358 -8.44 6.45 14.36
CA LYS A 358 -9.06 7.38 13.40
C LYS A 358 -10.26 8.09 14.01
N TYR A 359 -11.12 7.36 14.70
CA TYR A 359 -12.30 7.89 15.38
C TYR A 359 -11.91 8.97 16.38
N GLU A 360 -10.93 8.68 17.24
CA GLU A 360 -10.43 9.62 18.24
C GLU A 360 -9.80 10.87 17.64
N ARG A 361 -9.11 10.77 16.48
CA ARG A 361 -8.60 11.95 15.80
C ARG A 361 -9.72 12.90 15.38
N VAL A 362 -10.81 12.37 14.86
CA VAL A 362 -11.98 13.19 14.48
C VAL A 362 -12.61 13.78 15.74
N ARG A 363 -12.87 12.96 16.75
CA ARG A 363 -13.52 13.37 18.01
C ARG A 363 -12.74 14.47 18.75
N LEU A 364 -11.41 14.38 18.74
CA LEU A 364 -10.50 15.32 19.40
C LEU A 364 -10.01 16.45 18.49
N ALA A 365 -10.50 16.52 17.23
CA ALA A 365 -10.02 17.46 16.22
C ALA A 365 -8.49 17.46 16.03
N GLU A 366 -7.86 16.28 16.16
CA GLU A 366 -6.43 16.11 15.94
C GLU A 366 -6.10 16.05 14.43
N PRO A 367 -4.89 16.48 14.03
CA PRO A 367 -4.46 16.40 12.64
C PRO A 367 -4.35 14.95 12.17
N GLY A 368 -4.76 14.71 10.93
CA GLY A 368 -4.63 13.42 10.26
C GLY A 368 -5.73 13.22 9.22
N VAL A 369 -5.40 12.52 8.14
CA VAL A 369 -6.38 12.27 7.07
C VAL A 369 -7.30 11.12 7.50
N VAL A 370 -8.58 11.42 7.69
CA VAL A 370 -9.67 10.44 7.82
C VAL A 370 -10.61 10.66 6.64
N GLN A 371 -10.84 9.61 5.86
CA GLN A 371 -11.66 9.73 4.64
C GLN A 371 -13.13 9.90 5.03
N HIS A 372 -13.82 10.83 4.38
CA HIS A 372 -15.27 10.91 4.47
C HIS A 372 -15.92 9.68 3.85
N PHE A 373 -17.04 9.27 4.43
CA PHE A 373 -17.88 8.24 3.85
C PHE A 373 -18.63 8.80 2.65
N VAL A 374 -18.64 8.06 1.53
CA VAL A 374 -19.39 8.40 0.32
C VAL A 374 -20.41 7.27 0.06
N PRO A 375 -21.72 7.52 0.21
CA PRO A 375 -22.75 6.51 -0.06
C PRO A 375 -22.69 5.96 -1.48
N GLN A 376 -23.05 4.69 -1.69
CA GLN A 376 -22.97 4.03 -3.00
C GLN A 376 -23.83 4.71 -4.09
N HIS A 377 -25.02 5.20 -3.74
CA HIS A 377 -25.93 5.96 -4.65
C HIS A 377 -25.29 7.25 -5.19
N SER A 378 -24.30 7.79 -4.49
CA SER A 378 -23.55 9.00 -4.86
C SER A 378 -22.21 8.69 -5.53
N GLN A 379 -21.83 7.42 -5.66
CA GLN A 379 -20.69 7.02 -6.48
C GLN A 379 -21.15 6.96 -7.93
N ARG A 380 -20.51 7.72 -8.84
CA ARG A 380 -20.78 7.61 -10.28
C ARG A 380 -20.67 6.12 -10.68
N PRO A 381 -21.62 5.59 -11.47
CA PRO A 381 -21.54 4.20 -11.91
C PRO A 381 -20.19 3.97 -12.57
N GLN A 382 -19.43 3.00 -12.03
CA GLN A 382 -18.33 2.42 -12.76
C GLN A 382 -18.98 1.67 -13.92
N HIS A 383 -19.03 2.31 -15.10
CA HIS A 383 -19.62 1.70 -16.28
C HIS A 383 -19.09 0.27 -16.43
N ALA A 384 -20.00 -0.69 -16.56
CA ALA A 384 -19.65 -2.05 -16.93
C ALA A 384 -18.76 -1.96 -18.18
N LEU A 385 -17.50 -2.36 -18.01
CA LEU A 385 -16.50 -2.27 -19.07
C LEU A 385 -16.93 -3.20 -20.20
N SER A 386 -17.40 -2.63 -21.31
CA SER A 386 -17.34 -3.31 -22.60
C SER A 386 -15.87 -3.65 -22.86
N THR A 387 -15.61 -4.93 -23.16
CA THR A 387 -14.30 -5.45 -23.53
C THR A 387 -13.71 -4.58 -24.65
N PRO A 388 -12.50 -4.02 -24.52
CA PRO A 388 -11.89 -3.31 -25.64
C PRO A 388 -11.66 -4.29 -26.79
N THR A 389 -12.11 -3.96 -28.00
CA THR A 389 -11.79 -4.73 -29.20
C THR A 389 -10.29 -4.59 -29.50
N ALA A 390 -9.70 -5.65 -30.07
CA ALA A 390 -8.27 -5.77 -30.38
C ALA A 390 -7.72 -4.61 -31.27
N GLU A 391 -8.61 -3.90 -31.98
CA GLU A 391 -8.27 -2.72 -32.80
C GLU A 391 -7.89 -1.49 -31.98
N SER A 392 -8.37 -1.35 -30.74
CA SER A 392 -8.02 -0.20 -29.88
C SER A 392 -6.57 -0.24 -29.38
N LEU A 393 -6.00 -1.44 -29.23
CA LEU A 393 -4.62 -1.65 -28.76
C LEU A 393 -3.57 -1.42 -29.86
N THR A 394 -3.91 -1.67 -31.12
CA THR A 394 -3.00 -1.46 -32.25
C THR A 394 -2.81 0.02 -32.61
N SER A 395 -3.83 0.87 -32.42
CA SER A 395 -3.70 2.32 -32.66
C SER A 395 -2.73 3.03 -31.69
N PHE A 396 -2.47 2.46 -30.50
CA PHE A 396 -1.55 3.06 -29.52
C PHE A 396 -0.07 2.84 -29.89
N HIS A 397 0.23 1.75 -30.63
CA HIS A 397 1.59 1.46 -31.10
C HIS A 397 1.97 2.21 -32.40
N ALA A 398 1.01 2.63 -33.22
CA ALA A 398 1.28 3.29 -34.50
C ALA A 398 1.49 4.82 -34.41
N GLY A 399 1.18 5.46 -33.27
CA GLY A 399 1.07 6.92 -33.15
C GLY A 399 2.33 7.72 -32.77
N ARG A 400 3.49 7.10 -32.53
CA ARG A 400 4.74 7.83 -32.22
C ARG A 400 5.75 7.81 -33.36
N SER A 401 5.39 8.46 -34.46
CA SER A 401 6.38 9.14 -35.31
C SER A 401 6.45 10.60 -34.86
N LEU A 402 7.50 10.95 -34.12
CA LEU A 402 7.81 12.32 -33.72
C LEU A 402 8.02 13.19 -34.97
N ARG A 403 6.98 13.88 -35.45
CA ARG A 403 7.13 15.09 -36.27
C ARG A 403 7.62 16.22 -35.36
N VAL A 404 8.92 16.45 -35.36
CA VAL A 404 9.50 17.72 -34.91
C VAL A 404 9.15 18.76 -35.98
N GLN A 405 8.13 19.57 -35.73
CA GLN A 405 7.96 20.83 -36.47
C GLN A 405 9.09 21.77 -36.04
N LYS A 406 9.94 22.13 -37.01
CA LYS A 406 10.90 23.22 -36.88
C LYS A 406 10.12 24.54 -36.85
N HIS A 407 10.25 25.30 -35.76
CA HIS A 407 10.12 26.75 -35.83
C HIS A 407 11.46 27.39 -35.49
N SER A 408 12.01 28.05 -36.50
CA SER A 408 13.14 28.96 -36.42
C SER A 408 12.65 30.35 -36.02
N SER A 409 13.26 30.95 -35.01
CA SER A 409 13.54 32.39 -35.00
C SER A 409 14.41 32.72 -33.80
N ALA A 410 15.59 33.23 -34.12
CA ALA A 410 16.58 33.79 -33.21
C ALA A 410 16.14 35.15 -32.68
N GLN A 411 16.54 35.45 -31.44
CA GLN A 411 16.76 36.78 -30.85
C GLN A 411 17.60 36.51 -29.59
N VAL A 412 18.93 36.50 -29.65
CA VAL A 412 19.85 37.65 -29.47
C VAL A 412 19.40 38.57 -28.33
N TRP A 413 20.06 38.46 -27.18
CA TRP A 413 20.41 39.60 -26.31
C TRP A 413 21.75 39.27 -25.63
N GLU A 414 22.79 39.98 -26.07
CA GLU A 414 24.11 40.06 -25.44
C GLU A 414 24.08 41.00 -24.22
N SER A 415 25.10 40.79 -23.39
CA SER A 415 25.46 41.43 -22.12
C SER A 415 25.61 42.95 -22.13
N VAL A 416 25.37 43.57 -20.96
CA VAL A 416 26.13 44.74 -20.49
C VAL A 416 26.43 44.58 -19.00
N ASP A 417 27.67 44.89 -18.66
CA ASP A 417 28.41 44.78 -17.40
C ASP A 417 27.81 45.54 -16.18
N GLY A 418 28.31 45.17 -14.98
CA GLY A 418 28.04 45.78 -13.67
C GLY A 418 28.67 47.18 -13.48
N PRO A 419 29.06 47.63 -12.26
CA PRO A 419 29.11 46.95 -10.96
C PRO A 419 28.44 47.75 -9.81
N VAL A 420 28.50 47.23 -8.58
CA VAL A 420 28.93 47.91 -7.33
C VAL A 420 28.42 47.11 -6.14
N GLY A 421 29.37 46.53 -5.39
CA GLY A 421 29.15 46.13 -4.00
C GLY A 421 29.83 47.15 -3.08
N ALA A 422 29.25 47.41 -1.91
CA ALA A 422 29.96 47.84 -0.71
C ALA A 422 29.05 47.75 0.52
N ALA A 423 29.59 47.16 1.60
CA ALA A 423 29.34 47.43 3.01
C ALA A 423 27.92 47.18 3.59
N ALA A 424 27.70 46.84 4.86
CA ALA A 424 28.51 46.37 5.99
C ALA A 424 27.50 46.04 7.13
N GLU A 425 27.91 45.16 8.03
CA GLU A 425 27.60 45.11 9.47
C GLU A 425 26.17 44.99 10.04
N VAL A 426 26.02 43.91 10.82
CA VAL A 426 25.62 43.83 12.25
C VAL A 426 24.38 44.62 12.72
N GLY A 427 23.41 43.90 13.30
CA GLY A 427 22.44 44.56 14.19
C GLY A 427 21.21 43.73 14.55
N THR A 428 21.24 43.13 15.74
CA THR A 428 20.14 42.47 16.45
C THR A 428 18.90 43.35 16.71
N VAL A 429 17.78 42.65 16.99
CA VAL A 429 16.62 43.00 17.85
C VAL A 429 15.28 43.21 17.13
N GLY A 430 14.24 42.49 17.60
CA GLY A 430 12.95 43.12 17.89
C GLY A 430 11.70 42.61 17.16
N ARG A 431 10.95 41.75 17.88
CA ARG A 431 9.49 41.46 17.83
C ARG A 431 8.61 42.32 16.90
N GLY A 432 7.69 41.67 16.18
CA GLY A 432 6.49 42.31 15.64
C GLY A 432 5.54 41.34 14.95
N ALA A 433 4.44 40.99 15.60
CA ALA A 433 3.37 40.18 15.06
C ALA A 433 2.65 40.89 13.89
N SER A 434 2.30 40.15 12.82
CA SER A 434 1.09 40.49 12.07
C SER A 434 0.50 39.28 11.33
N LYS A 435 -0.75 39.01 11.69
CA LYS A 435 -1.68 38.08 11.05
C LYS A 435 -1.92 38.50 9.59
N LYS A 436 -1.85 37.56 8.64
CA LYS A 436 -2.66 37.63 7.42
C LYS A 436 -3.36 36.29 7.16
N LYS A 437 -4.64 36.28 7.53
CA LYS A 437 -5.69 35.39 7.00
C LYS A 437 -5.67 35.47 5.48
N LYS A 438 -5.59 34.34 4.79
CA LYS A 438 -6.10 34.20 3.41
C LYS A 438 -7.47 33.55 3.47
N VAL A 439 -8.48 34.39 3.26
CA VAL A 439 -9.84 34.00 2.89
C VAL A 439 -9.79 33.59 1.42
N ASN A 440 -10.21 32.36 1.09
CA ASN A 440 -10.59 32.02 -0.28
C ASN A 440 -12.11 31.94 -0.32
N ALA A 441 -12.70 32.90 -1.02
CA ALA A 441 -14.10 32.91 -1.39
C ALA A 441 -14.34 31.91 -2.53
N ALA A 442 -15.56 31.37 -2.52
CA ALA A 442 -16.10 30.46 -3.50
C ALA A 442 -16.34 31.13 -4.87
N ASN A 443 -16.23 30.31 -5.92
CA ASN A 443 -17.15 30.26 -7.05
C ASN A 443 -17.20 28.81 -7.55
#